data_AF-A0A973TQ16-F1
#
_entry.id   AF-A0A973TQ16-F1
#
_cell.length_a   1.000
_cell.length_b   1.000
_cell.length_c   1.000
_cell.angle_alpha   90.00
_cell.angle_beta   90.00
_cell.angle_gamma   90.00
#
_symmetry.space_group_name_H-M   'P 1'
#
loop_
_entity.id
_entity.type
_entity.pdbx_description
1 polymer ?
#
loop_
_entity_poly.entity_id
_entity_poly.type
_entity_poly.pdbx_seq_one_letter_code
_entity_poly.pdbx_strand_id
1 'polypeptide(L)'
;MFFRNLTLFRFPTSLDLTEIEARLAECALKPVGALELSSRGFISPFGRDGESMSHRIGDAIWLSVGSEDKLLPGAVVNDLLQRRLEEAERKEGRRPGGRARKRMKEDLVHELLPRAFVRPGRTDALLDLGHGLCIVDSSSRKSAENVVSEIRTALGSFPALPVNAEVAPRSILTGWIAGEPLPEGLSIGDECELKDAADKGAVVKCQRQELQGDEIAKHL
;
A
#
# COMPACT_ATOMS: atom_id res chain seq x y z
N MET A 1 -5.66 14.09 11.80
CA MET A 1 -5.75 12.65 11.46
C MET A 1 -4.45 12.01 11.91
N PHE A 2 -4.49 10.86 12.60
CA PHE A 2 -3.28 10.16 13.05
C PHE A 2 -2.99 9.00 12.11
N PHE A 3 -1.71 8.81 11.78
CA PHE A 3 -1.25 7.68 10.96
C PHE A 3 -1.45 6.40 11.76
N ARG A 4 -1.89 5.34 11.08
CA ARG A 4 -2.12 4.03 11.70
C ARG A 4 -0.97 3.08 11.48
N ASN A 5 -0.19 3.31 10.43
CA ASN A 5 0.98 2.53 10.06
C ASN A 5 2.09 3.47 9.58
N LEU A 6 3.32 2.97 9.54
CA LEU A 6 4.47 3.74 9.06
C LEU A 6 5.33 2.85 8.16
N THR A 7 5.41 3.18 6.88
CA THR A 7 6.45 2.66 5.98
C THR A 7 7.35 3.83 5.57
N LEU A 8 8.65 3.72 5.87
CA LEU A 8 9.60 4.81 5.70
C LEU A 8 10.51 4.64 4.48
N PHE A 9 10.73 5.74 3.78
CA PHE A 9 11.71 5.88 2.71
C PHE A 9 12.62 7.08 3.00
N ARG A 10 13.91 6.97 2.71
CA ARG A 10 14.88 8.05 2.88
C ARG A 10 15.13 8.74 1.55
N PHE A 11 15.14 10.07 1.55
CA PHE A 11 15.51 10.93 0.42
C PHE A 11 16.57 11.96 0.87
N PRO A 12 17.33 12.57 -0.07
CA PRO A 12 18.33 13.59 0.26
C PRO A 12 17.70 14.85 0.84
N THR A 13 18.19 15.33 1.99
CA THR A 13 17.71 16.59 2.61
C THR A 13 17.99 17.82 1.77
N SER A 14 18.90 17.73 0.79
CA SER A 14 19.19 18.77 -0.19
C SER A 14 18.14 18.88 -1.31
N LEU A 15 17.12 18.02 -1.33
CA LEU A 15 16.08 18.05 -2.35
C LEU A 15 15.20 19.30 -2.18
N ASP A 16 15.11 20.11 -3.23
CA ASP A 16 14.23 21.28 -3.25
C ASP A 16 12.77 20.85 -3.45
N LEU A 17 11.93 21.24 -2.50
CA LEU A 17 10.49 20.96 -2.48
C LEU A 17 9.66 22.25 -2.38
N THR A 18 10.24 23.40 -2.76
CA THR A 18 9.54 24.69 -2.77
C THR A 18 8.34 24.71 -3.72
N GLU A 19 8.46 24.12 -4.91
CA GLU A 19 7.39 24.05 -5.90
C GLU A 19 6.43 22.86 -5.71
N ILE A 20 6.53 22.10 -4.60
CA ILE A 20 5.81 20.84 -4.43
C ILE A 20 4.30 21.01 -4.66
N GLU A 21 3.68 22.05 -4.09
CA GLU A 21 2.23 22.25 -4.19
C GLU A 21 1.74 22.40 -5.65
N ALA A 22 2.45 23.18 -6.46
CA ALA A 22 2.12 23.35 -7.88
C ALA A 22 2.29 22.03 -8.66
N ARG A 23 3.37 21.30 -8.40
CA ARG A 23 3.64 19.99 -9.04
C ARG A 23 2.60 18.93 -8.67
N LEU A 24 2.17 18.90 -7.42
CA LEU A 24 1.11 18.00 -6.97
C LEU A 24 -0.23 18.35 -7.64
N ALA A 25 -0.53 19.64 -7.83
CA ALA A 25 -1.75 20.08 -8.50
C ALA A 25 -1.83 19.64 -9.97
N GLU A 26 -0.70 19.64 -10.69
CA GLU A 26 -0.62 19.11 -12.06
C GLU A 26 -0.95 17.61 -12.14
N CYS A 27 -0.69 16.89 -11.04
CA CYS A 27 -0.92 15.44 -10.90
C CYS A 27 -2.15 15.13 -10.02
N ALA A 28 -3.14 16.02 -9.98
CA ALA A 28 -4.37 15.82 -9.23
C ALA A 28 -5.12 14.55 -9.69
N LEU A 29 -5.77 13.87 -8.74
CA LEU A 29 -6.59 12.70 -9.02
C LEU A 29 -7.70 13.04 -10.01
N LYS A 30 -7.71 12.33 -11.13
CA LYS A 30 -8.79 12.39 -12.12
C LYS A 30 -9.77 11.25 -11.89
N PRO A 31 -11.08 11.46 -12.13
CA PRO A 31 -12.06 10.39 -12.06
C PRO A 31 -11.65 9.20 -12.93
N VAL A 32 -11.84 7.98 -12.44
CA VAL A 32 -11.48 6.77 -13.18
C VAL A 32 -12.29 6.66 -14.48
N GLY A 33 -11.61 6.42 -15.59
CA GLY A 33 -12.24 6.26 -16.89
C GLY A 33 -13.20 5.08 -16.96
N ALA A 34 -14.14 5.11 -17.90
CA ALA A 34 -15.14 4.04 -18.07
C ALA A 34 -14.51 2.67 -18.36
N LEU A 35 -13.35 2.66 -19.04
CA LEU A 35 -12.59 1.45 -19.41
C LEU A 35 -11.29 1.29 -18.63
N GLU A 36 -11.06 2.12 -17.61
CA GLU A 36 -9.89 2.01 -16.73
C GLU A 36 -10.26 1.20 -15.48
N LEU A 37 -9.33 0.42 -14.97
CA LEU A 37 -9.53 -0.36 -13.74
C LEU A 37 -9.30 0.49 -12.48
N SER A 38 -8.40 1.47 -12.58
CA SER A 38 -8.06 2.33 -11.46
C SER A 38 -7.49 3.65 -11.93
N SER A 39 -7.72 4.70 -11.15
CA SER A 39 -7.03 5.99 -11.26
C SER A 39 -6.35 6.33 -9.93
N ARG A 40 -5.22 7.02 -9.99
CA ARG A 40 -4.42 7.49 -8.84
C ARG A 40 -4.01 8.94 -9.11
N GLY A 41 -3.79 9.70 -8.05
CA GLY A 41 -3.30 11.08 -8.13
C GLY A 41 -3.43 11.80 -6.80
N PHE A 42 -2.98 13.04 -6.74
CA PHE A 42 -2.99 13.82 -5.51
C PHE A 42 -4.37 14.37 -5.21
N ILE A 43 -4.71 14.39 -3.92
CA ILE A 43 -5.91 15.01 -3.38
C ILE A 43 -5.51 15.92 -2.22
N SER A 44 -6.38 16.85 -1.85
CA SER A 44 -6.09 17.70 -0.71
C SER A 44 -6.00 16.88 0.59
N PRO A 45 -5.00 17.17 1.45
CA PRO A 45 -4.90 16.55 2.76
C PRO A 45 -6.13 16.81 3.65
N PHE A 46 -6.84 17.90 3.41
CA PHE A 46 -8.02 18.28 4.18
C PHE A 46 -9.32 17.61 3.73
N GLY A 47 -9.30 16.80 2.66
CA GLY A 47 -10.47 16.11 2.13
C GLY A 47 -10.89 16.63 0.76
N ARG A 48 -12.12 16.30 0.33
CA ARG A 48 -12.57 16.50 -1.05
C ARG A 48 -12.71 17.97 -1.47
N ASP A 49 -12.97 18.85 -0.52
CA ASP A 49 -13.23 20.28 -0.77
C ASP A 49 -12.02 21.17 -0.48
N GLY A 50 -10.87 20.58 -0.13
CA GLY A 50 -9.65 21.34 0.11
C GLY A 50 -8.98 21.76 -1.20
N GLU A 51 -8.56 23.01 -1.29
CA GLU A 51 -7.85 23.54 -2.46
C GLU A 51 -6.34 23.26 -2.41
N SER A 52 -5.77 23.19 -1.20
CA SER A 52 -4.34 22.93 -1.02
C SER A 52 -3.98 21.48 -1.28
N MET A 53 -2.94 21.24 -2.09
CA MET A 53 -2.46 19.89 -2.42
C MET A 53 -1.41 19.36 -1.44
N SER A 54 -0.92 20.23 -0.55
CA SER A 54 -0.04 19.86 0.55
C SER A 54 -0.34 20.74 1.76
N HIS A 55 0.12 20.31 2.93
CA HIS A 55 0.07 21.13 4.13
C HIS A 55 1.42 21.11 4.83
N ARG A 56 2.04 22.29 4.98
CA ARG A 56 3.36 22.44 5.58
C ARG A 56 3.28 23.06 6.97
N ILE A 57 3.97 22.44 7.93
CA ILE A 57 4.24 23.01 9.26
C ILE A 57 5.74 22.83 9.54
N GLY A 58 6.48 23.94 9.58
CA GLY A 58 7.94 23.90 9.71
C GLY A 58 8.60 23.07 8.61
N ASP A 59 9.36 22.05 9.01
CA ASP A 59 10.07 21.12 8.14
C ASP A 59 9.28 19.83 7.84
N ALA A 60 7.98 19.83 8.13
CA ALA A 60 7.10 18.72 7.81
C ALA A 60 6.09 19.12 6.73
N ILE A 61 5.99 18.32 5.66
CA ILE A 61 5.01 18.49 4.59
C ILE A 61 4.11 17.26 4.54
N TRP A 62 2.82 17.46 4.79
CA TRP A 62 1.79 16.44 4.64
C TRP A 62 1.16 16.50 3.25
N LEU A 63 1.00 15.34 2.63
CA LEU A 63 0.38 15.17 1.32
C LEU A 63 -0.46 13.88 1.28
N SER A 64 -1.40 13.81 0.35
CA SER A 64 -2.34 12.69 0.25
C SER A 64 -2.47 12.22 -1.19
N VAL A 65 -2.32 10.91 -1.39
CA VAL A 65 -2.58 10.25 -2.67
C VAL A 65 -3.95 9.62 -2.60
N GLY A 66 -4.84 10.10 -3.45
CA GLY A 66 -6.16 9.55 -3.67
C GLY A 66 -6.16 8.45 -4.71
N SER A 67 -7.25 7.70 -4.73
CA SER A 67 -7.42 6.62 -5.68
C SER A 67 -8.87 6.26 -5.90
N GLU A 68 -9.14 5.76 -7.10
CA GLU A 68 -10.44 5.27 -7.50
C GLU A 68 -10.26 3.90 -8.16
N ASP A 69 -10.73 2.83 -7.52
CA ASP A 69 -10.66 1.47 -8.05
C ASP A 69 -12.04 0.98 -8.50
N LYS A 70 -12.15 0.47 -9.72
CA LYS A 70 -13.37 -0.18 -10.18
C LYS A 70 -13.54 -1.55 -9.53
N LEU A 71 -14.65 -1.71 -8.81
CA LEU A 71 -15.02 -2.94 -8.16
C LEU A 71 -15.62 -3.90 -9.17
N LEU A 72 -14.76 -4.74 -9.75
CA LEU A 72 -15.16 -5.84 -10.60
C LEU A 72 -14.68 -7.17 -10.01
N PRO A 73 -15.42 -7.76 -9.06
CA PRO A 73 -14.99 -9.00 -8.41
C PRO A 73 -14.82 -10.14 -9.42
N GLY A 74 -13.68 -10.82 -9.38
CA GLY A 74 -13.38 -11.92 -10.30
C GLY A 74 -14.43 -13.04 -10.26
N ALA A 75 -15.08 -13.26 -9.11
CA ALA A 75 -16.17 -14.22 -8.97
C ALA A 75 -17.36 -13.90 -9.89
N VAL A 76 -17.77 -12.62 -9.97
CA VAL A 76 -18.88 -12.17 -10.83
C VAL A 76 -18.52 -12.33 -12.31
N VAL A 77 -17.31 -11.95 -12.68
CA VAL A 77 -16.81 -12.11 -14.06
C VAL A 77 -16.76 -13.58 -14.46
N ASN A 78 -16.30 -14.45 -13.56
CA ASN A 78 -16.19 -15.88 -13.84
C ASN A 78 -17.56 -16.56 -13.94
N ASP A 79 -18.53 -16.21 -13.10
CA ASP A 79 -19.90 -16.72 -13.18
C ASP A 79 -20.57 -16.34 -14.51
N LEU A 80 -20.51 -15.05 -14.88
CA LEU A 80 -21.06 -14.56 -16.15
C LEU A 80 -20.36 -15.16 -17.37
N LEU A 81 -19.03 -15.33 -17.30
CA LEU A 81 -18.27 -16.00 -18.35
C LEU A 81 -18.72 -17.46 -18.51
N GLN A 82 -18.93 -18.17 -17.40
CA GLN A 82 -19.36 -19.56 -17.42
C GLN A 82 -20.74 -19.71 -18.09
N ARG A 83 -21.70 -18.84 -17.75
CA ARG A 83 -23.02 -18.81 -18.42
C ARG A 83 -22.91 -18.57 -19.92
N ARG A 84 -22.06 -17.61 -20.36
CA ARG A 84 -21.83 -17.36 -21.80
C ARG A 84 -21.21 -18.56 -22.53
N LEU A 85 -20.29 -19.28 -21.87
CA LEU A 85 -19.68 -20.47 -22.44
C LEU A 85 -20.69 -21.61 -22.60
N GLU A 86 -21.56 -21.81 -21.62
CA GLU A 86 -22.64 -22.81 -21.67
C GLU A 86 -23.66 -22.49 -22.78
N GLU A 87 -24.03 -21.22 -22.93
CA GLU A 87 -24.89 -20.79 -24.03
C GLU A 87 -24.24 -21.00 -25.40
N ALA A 88 -22.95 -20.73 -25.54
CA ALA A 88 -22.20 -20.96 -26.76
C ALA A 88 -22.09 -22.46 -27.08
N GLU A 89 -21.80 -23.30 -26.08
CA GLU A 89 -21.74 -24.76 -26.22
C GLU A 89 -23.09 -25.34 -26.67
N ARG A 90 -24.19 -24.83 -26.10
CA ARG A 90 -25.55 -25.24 -26.50
C ARG A 90 -25.89 -24.84 -27.94
N LYS A 91 -25.39 -23.69 -28.43
CA LYS A 91 -25.67 -23.20 -29.79
C LYS A 91 -24.79 -23.86 -30.86
N GLU A 92 -23.51 -24.06 -30.58
CA GLU A 92 -22.54 -24.61 -31.54
C GLU A 92 -22.36 -26.13 -31.44
N GLY A 93 -22.88 -26.77 -30.39
CA GLY A 93 -22.73 -28.20 -30.13
C GLY A 93 -21.30 -28.62 -29.74
N ARG A 94 -20.42 -27.66 -29.44
CA ARG A 94 -19.03 -27.89 -29.05
C ARG A 94 -18.55 -26.86 -28.04
N ARG A 95 -17.59 -27.25 -27.21
CA ARG A 95 -16.97 -26.36 -26.23
C ARG A 95 -16.09 -25.30 -26.90
N PRO A 96 -16.22 -24.02 -26.52
CA PRO A 96 -15.30 -22.99 -26.97
C PRO A 96 -13.85 -23.30 -26.56
N GLY A 97 -12.92 -23.22 -27.51
CA GLY A 97 -11.49 -23.40 -27.23
C GLY A 97 -10.92 -22.29 -26.34
N GLY A 98 -9.72 -22.52 -25.78
CA GLY A 98 -9.09 -21.59 -24.82
C GLY A 98 -8.95 -20.15 -25.34
N ARG A 99 -8.63 -19.96 -26.62
CA ARG A 99 -8.53 -18.64 -27.26
C ARG A 99 -9.90 -17.92 -27.31
N ALA A 100 -10.96 -18.65 -27.64
CA ALA A 100 -12.31 -18.09 -27.67
C ALA A 100 -12.78 -17.70 -26.26
N ARG A 101 -12.52 -18.55 -25.27
CA ARG A 101 -12.80 -18.25 -23.86
C ARG A 101 -12.10 -16.99 -23.36
N LYS A 102 -10.82 -16.81 -23.70
CA LYS A 102 -10.05 -15.61 -23.31
C LYS A 102 -10.69 -14.34 -23.90
N ARG A 103 -11.01 -14.37 -25.20
CA ARG A 103 -11.69 -13.25 -25.87
C ARG A 103 -13.04 -12.93 -25.25
N MET A 104 -13.88 -13.93 -25.00
CA MET A 104 -15.18 -13.73 -24.32
C MET A 104 -15.03 -13.10 -22.93
N LYS A 105 -13.96 -13.45 -22.20
CA LYS A 105 -13.67 -12.84 -20.90
C LYS A 105 -13.27 -11.37 -21.04
N GLU A 106 -12.43 -11.04 -22.01
CA GLU A 106 -12.02 -9.65 -22.30
C GLU A 106 -13.22 -8.79 -22.71
N ASP A 107 -14.07 -9.30 -23.61
CA ASP A 107 -15.31 -8.64 -24.04
C ASP A 107 -16.26 -8.41 -22.86
N LEU A 108 -16.40 -9.42 -21.97
CA LEU A 108 -17.21 -9.31 -20.77
C LEU A 108 -16.65 -8.28 -19.79
N VAL A 109 -15.33 -8.21 -19.60
CA VAL A 109 -14.72 -7.18 -18.74
C VAL A 109 -14.99 -5.79 -19.33
N HIS A 110 -14.81 -5.61 -20.64
CA HIS A 110 -15.07 -4.33 -21.32
C HIS A 110 -16.53 -3.89 -21.20
N GLU A 111 -17.48 -4.82 -21.17
CA GLU A 111 -18.91 -4.55 -20.97
C GLU A 111 -19.25 -4.19 -19.51
N LEU A 112 -18.62 -4.87 -18.55
CA LEU A 112 -18.92 -4.69 -17.13
C LEU A 112 -18.21 -3.46 -16.52
N LEU A 113 -17.05 -3.09 -17.04
CA LEU A 113 -16.21 -2.05 -16.46
C LEU A 113 -16.89 -0.67 -16.39
N PRO A 114 -17.64 -0.20 -17.40
CA PRO A 114 -18.41 1.05 -17.28
C PRO A 114 -19.46 1.02 -16.17
N ARG A 115 -19.99 -0.17 -15.83
CA ARG A 115 -21.06 -0.38 -14.84
C ARG A 115 -20.54 -0.69 -13.44
N ALA A 116 -19.24 -0.96 -13.30
CA ALA A 116 -18.62 -1.28 -12.02
C ALA A 116 -18.63 -0.06 -11.09
N PHE A 117 -18.97 -0.30 -9.81
CA PHE A 117 -18.88 0.71 -8.76
C PHE A 117 -17.43 1.15 -8.56
N VAL A 118 -17.23 2.39 -8.15
CA VAL A 118 -15.92 2.94 -7.85
C VAL A 118 -15.71 2.97 -6.35
N ARG A 119 -14.61 2.38 -5.88
CA ARG A 119 -14.17 2.44 -4.48
C ARG A 119 -13.10 3.53 -4.35
N PRO A 120 -13.38 4.62 -3.61
CA PRO A 120 -12.36 5.60 -3.31
C PRO A 120 -11.38 5.03 -2.26
N GLY A 121 -10.12 5.40 -2.39
CA GLY A 121 -9.08 5.14 -1.40
C GLY A 121 -8.20 6.37 -1.20
N ARG A 122 -7.56 6.44 -0.04
CA ARG A 122 -6.65 7.52 0.36
C ARG A 122 -5.47 6.91 1.09
N THR A 123 -4.26 7.35 0.75
CA THR A 123 -3.04 7.06 1.50
C THR A 123 -2.33 8.37 1.78
N ASP A 124 -2.04 8.62 3.04
CA ASP A 124 -1.35 9.82 3.49
C ASP A 124 0.16 9.59 3.54
N ALA A 125 0.93 10.65 3.29
CA ALA A 125 2.36 10.64 3.46
C ALA A 125 2.85 11.95 4.07
N LEU A 126 3.88 11.85 4.90
CA LEU A 126 4.56 12.96 5.55
C LEU A 126 6.01 13.00 5.05
N LEU A 127 6.43 14.14 4.54
CA LEU A 127 7.83 14.43 4.22
C LEU A 127 8.43 15.20 5.39
N ASP A 128 9.34 14.57 6.11
CA ASP A 128 10.21 15.21 7.08
C ASP A 128 11.48 15.69 6.36
N LEU A 129 11.59 17.00 6.16
CA LEU A 129 12.69 17.64 5.46
C LEU A 129 13.98 17.67 6.29
N GLY A 130 13.87 17.67 7.62
CA GLY A 130 15.01 17.70 8.53
C GLY A 130 15.77 16.38 8.52
N HIS A 131 15.05 15.25 8.56
CA HIS A 131 15.65 13.92 8.55
C HIS A 131 15.75 13.28 7.14
N GLY A 132 15.09 13.88 6.14
CA GLY A 132 15.01 13.35 4.79
C GLY A 132 14.19 12.06 4.75
N LEU A 133 13.03 12.04 5.41
CA LEU A 133 12.17 10.85 5.51
C LEU A 133 10.81 11.09 4.86
N CYS A 134 10.44 10.23 3.92
CA CYS A 134 9.08 10.09 3.42
C CYS A 134 8.41 8.95 4.18
N ILE A 135 7.44 9.30 5.00
CA ILE A 135 6.71 8.40 5.90
C ILE A 135 5.32 8.20 5.31
N VAL A 136 4.98 6.97 4.93
CA VAL A 136 3.68 6.66 4.30
C VAL A 136 2.78 5.89 5.28
N ASP A 137 1.52 6.32 5.42
CA ASP A 137 0.50 5.63 6.25
C ASP A 137 0.00 4.35 5.58
N SER A 138 0.87 3.34 5.50
CA SER A 138 0.53 2.03 4.97
C SER A 138 1.33 0.93 5.64
N SER A 139 0.69 -0.20 5.90
CA SER A 139 1.34 -1.45 6.27
C SER A 139 1.80 -2.27 5.05
N SER A 140 1.39 -1.89 3.84
CA SER A 140 1.75 -2.58 2.60
C SER A 140 2.90 -1.87 1.91
N ARG A 141 4.05 -2.54 1.83
CA ARG A 141 5.24 -2.03 1.10
C ARG A 141 4.90 -1.62 -0.33
N LYS A 142 4.14 -2.44 -1.05
CA LYS A 142 3.69 -2.14 -2.42
C LYS A 142 2.86 -0.85 -2.48
N SER A 143 1.92 -0.67 -1.56
CA SER A 143 1.10 0.54 -1.51
C SER A 143 1.95 1.78 -1.21
N ALA A 144 2.94 1.64 -0.33
CA ALA A 144 3.83 2.72 0.03
C ALA A 144 4.79 3.09 -1.11
N GLU A 145 5.34 2.10 -1.82
CA GLU A 145 6.15 2.30 -3.03
C GLU A 145 5.36 2.97 -4.15
N ASN A 146 4.07 2.65 -4.30
CA ASN A 146 3.20 3.34 -5.24
C ASN A 146 3.08 4.83 -4.90
N VAL A 147 2.86 5.19 -3.63
CA VAL A 147 2.80 6.60 -3.19
C VAL A 147 4.12 7.32 -3.51
N VAL A 148 5.26 6.71 -3.20
CA VAL A 148 6.58 7.26 -3.53
C VAL A 148 6.76 7.44 -5.05
N SER A 149 6.19 6.52 -5.83
CA SER A 149 6.21 6.60 -7.30
C SER A 149 5.33 7.75 -7.82
N GLU A 150 4.17 8.00 -7.22
CA GLU A 150 3.35 9.18 -7.56
C GLU A 150 4.07 10.48 -7.22
N ILE A 151 4.74 10.56 -6.06
CA ILE A 151 5.56 11.73 -5.69
C ILE A 151 6.68 11.93 -6.70
N ARG A 152 7.34 10.84 -7.11
CA ARG A 152 8.38 10.87 -8.15
C ARG A 152 7.85 11.39 -9.48
N THR A 153 6.66 10.95 -9.90
CA THR A 153 6.03 11.41 -11.14
C THR A 153 5.74 12.90 -11.08
N ALA A 154 5.16 13.40 -9.98
CA ALA A 154 4.85 14.82 -9.84
C ALA A 154 6.10 15.71 -9.81
N LEU A 155 7.15 15.29 -9.11
CA LEU A 155 8.40 16.06 -9.00
C LEU A 155 9.36 15.84 -10.19
N GLY A 156 9.06 14.90 -11.08
CA GLY A 156 9.97 14.40 -12.13
C GLY A 156 11.12 13.53 -11.60
N SER A 157 11.65 13.85 -10.42
CA SER A 157 12.65 13.05 -9.71
C SER A 157 12.37 13.07 -8.21
N PHE A 158 12.41 11.88 -7.59
CA PHE A 158 12.30 11.71 -6.15
C PHE A 158 13.11 10.47 -5.75
N PRO A 159 14.42 10.66 -5.43
CA PRO A 159 15.34 9.56 -5.13
C PRO A 159 15.13 9.06 -3.70
N ALA A 160 13.93 8.55 -3.42
CA ALA A 160 13.58 7.95 -2.15
C ALA A 160 13.76 6.43 -2.20
N LEU A 161 14.45 5.88 -1.19
CA LEU A 161 14.73 4.45 -1.06
C LEU A 161 14.20 3.92 0.29
N PRO A 162 13.74 2.66 0.39
CA PRO A 162 13.31 2.10 1.66
C PRO A 162 14.40 2.25 2.73
N VAL A 163 14.00 2.60 3.96
CA VAL A 163 14.95 2.64 5.07
C VAL A 163 15.44 1.23 5.37
N ASN A 164 16.76 1.06 5.37
CA ASN A 164 17.42 -0.18 5.78
C ASN A 164 18.16 0.06 7.10
N ALA A 165 18.05 -0.90 8.00
CA ALA A 165 18.83 -0.91 9.23
C ALA A 165 20.22 -1.53 8.95
N GLU A 166 21.25 -1.00 9.61
CA GLU A 166 22.60 -1.55 9.55
C GLU A 166 22.66 -2.94 10.21
N VAL A 167 21.93 -3.11 11.31
CA VAL A 167 21.79 -4.40 12.01
C VAL A 167 20.43 -5.00 11.67
N ALA A 168 20.39 -6.32 11.50
CA ALA A 168 19.15 -7.04 11.23
C ALA A 168 18.13 -6.81 12.36
N PRO A 169 16.95 -6.19 12.07
CA PRO A 169 15.96 -5.88 13.11
C PRO A 169 15.52 -7.11 13.90
N ARG A 170 15.45 -8.28 13.25
CA ARG A 170 15.15 -9.55 13.93
C ARG A 170 16.09 -9.80 15.12
N SER A 171 17.40 -9.60 14.94
CA SER A 171 18.38 -9.84 16.00
C SER A 171 18.18 -8.92 17.19
N ILE A 172 17.94 -7.63 16.93
CA ILE A 172 17.71 -6.62 17.97
C ILE A 172 16.41 -6.89 18.72
N LEU A 173 15.33 -7.20 18.00
CA LEU A 173 14.03 -7.52 18.59
C LEU A 173 14.10 -8.79 19.46
N THR A 174 14.81 -9.83 19.00
CA THR A 174 15.05 -11.04 19.80
C THR A 174 15.88 -10.72 21.05
N GLY A 175 16.92 -9.90 20.95
CA GLY A 175 17.73 -9.46 22.09
C GLY A 175 16.89 -8.76 23.16
N TRP A 176 15.99 -7.85 22.78
CA TRP A 176 15.11 -7.17 23.74
C TRP A 176 14.22 -8.15 24.51
N ILE A 177 13.63 -9.14 23.83
CA ILE A 177 12.82 -10.17 24.48
C ILE A 177 13.68 -11.05 25.40
N ALA A 178 14.93 -11.34 25.00
CA ALA A 178 15.90 -12.10 25.81
C ALA A 178 16.46 -11.32 27.02
N GLY A 179 16.09 -10.05 27.20
CA GLY A 179 16.49 -9.23 28.35
C GLY A 179 17.65 -8.27 28.09
N GLU A 180 18.06 -8.07 26.83
CA GLU A 180 18.99 -6.99 26.49
C GLU A 180 18.37 -5.61 26.79
N PRO A 181 19.18 -4.60 27.15
CA PRO A 181 18.68 -3.28 27.46
C PRO A 181 17.88 -2.67 26.30
N LEU A 182 16.66 -2.20 26.59
CA LEU A 182 15.89 -1.41 25.64
C LEU A 182 16.40 0.02 25.56
N PRO A 183 16.33 0.66 24.38
CA PRO A 183 16.51 2.10 24.28
C PRO A 183 15.53 2.87 25.18
N GLU A 184 15.97 4.02 25.68
CA GLU A 184 15.14 4.89 26.52
C GLU A 184 13.84 5.28 25.80
N GLY A 185 12.72 5.25 26.53
CA GLY A 185 11.40 5.56 26.00
C GLY A 185 10.69 4.41 25.28
N LEU A 186 11.34 3.25 25.11
CA LEU A 186 10.70 2.03 24.60
C LEU A 186 10.34 1.07 25.75
N SER A 187 9.26 0.33 25.56
CA SER A 187 8.84 -0.77 26.44
C SER A 187 8.36 -1.95 25.60
N ILE A 188 8.50 -3.15 26.13
CA ILE A 188 8.02 -4.37 25.49
C ILE A 188 6.51 -4.45 25.66
N GLY A 189 5.80 -4.71 24.55
CA GLY A 189 4.36 -4.96 24.57
C GLY A 189 4.01 -6.39 24.98
N ASP A 190 2.81 -6.84 24.62
CA ASP A 190 2.26 -8.14 24.98
C ASP A 190 1.97 -9.04 23.75
N GLU A 191 2.45 -8.64 22.57
CA GLU A 191 2.29 -9.38 21.31
C GLU A 191 3.62 -9.58 20.59
N CYS A 192 3.87 -10.79 20.08
CA CYS A 192 5.02 -11.08 19.22
C CYS A 192 4.73 -12.20 18.21
N GLU A 193 5.53 -12.23 17.14
CA GLU A 193 5.55 -13.33 16.18
C GLU A 193 6.97 -13.90 16.11
N LEU A 194 7.15 -15.12 16.62
CA LEU A 194 8.42 -15.85 16.59
C LEU A 194 8.43 -16.77 15.39
N LYS A 195 9.54 -16.76 14.65
CA LYS A 195 9.73 -17.54 13.44
C LYS A 195 11.05 -18.28 13.50
N ASP A 196 11.00 -19.56 13.20
CA ASP A 196 12.18 -20.37 12.94
C ASP A 196 13.02 -19.76 11.80
N ALA A 197 14.33 -19.96 11.85
CA ALA A 197 15.24 -19.47 10.83
C ALA A 197 15.11 -20.22 9.49
N ALA A 198 14.55 -21.43 9.49
CA ALA A 198 14.28 -22.20 8.28
C ALA A 198 13.09 -21.62 7.49
N ASP A 199 13.19 -21.58 6.16
CA ASP A 199 12.18 -21.01 5.23
C ASP A 199 10.76 -21.61 5.35
N LYS A 200 10.63 -22.79 5.96
CA LYS A 200 9.35 -23.47 6.23
C LYS A 200 9.24 -23.95 7.68
N GLY A 201 9.98 -23.30 8.58
CA GLY A 201 9.99 -23.67 9.99
C GLY A 201 8.75 -23.19 10.75
N ALA A 202 8.74 -23.42 12.05
CA ALA A 202 7.61 -23.12 12.91
C ALA A 202 7.35 -21.61 13.04
N VAL A 203 6.08 -21.25 13.23
CA VAL A 203 5.65 -19.89 13.54
C VAL A 203 4.81 -19.92 14.80
N VAL A 204 5.19 -19.15 15.81
CA VAL A 204 4.45 -18.98 17.06
C VAL A 204 3.98 -17.53 17.14
N LYS A 205 2.67 -17.34 17.33
CA LYS A 205 2.06 -16.01 17.53
C LYS A 205 1.55 -15.92 18.95
N CYS A 206 2.04 -14.94 19.70
CA CYS A 206 1.65 -14.68 21.07
C CYS A 206 0.87 -13.36 21.09
N GLN A 207 -0.25 -13.35 21.81
CA GLN A 207 -1.06 -12.16 22.01
C GLN A 207 -1.51 -12.09 23.46
N ARG A 208 -1.48 -10.90 24.06
CA ARG A 208 -1.85 -10.65 25.46
C ARG A 208 -1.07 -11.53 26.43
N GLN A 209 0.23 -11.69 26.18
CA GLN A 209 1.15 -12.50 26.98
C GLN A 209 2.35 -11.68 27.41
N GLU A 210 2.84 -11.93 28.64
CA GLU A 210 4.11 -11.37 29.09
C GLU A 210 5.27 -11.94 28.25
N LEU A 211 5.95 -11.07 27.50
CA LEU A 211 6.98 -11.48 26.56
C LEU A 211 8.31 -11.85 27.23
N GLN A 212 8.53 -11.42 28.47
CA GLN A 212 9.70 -11.77 29.28
C GLN A 212 9.41 -12.93 30.25
N GLY A 213 8.53 -13.87 29.86
CA GLY A 213 8.19 -15.06 30.64
C GLY A 213 8.95 -16.32 30.20
N ASP A 214 8.97 -17.33 31.08
CA ASP A 214 9.60 -18.63 30.84
C ASP A 214 9.02 -19.35 29.60
N GLU A 215 7.74 -19.13 29.27
CA GLU A 215 7.12 -19.73 28.07
C GLU A 215 7.75 -19.19 26.79
N ILE A 216 7.97 -17.88 26.73
CA ILE A 216 8.55 -17.22 25.55
C ILE A 216 10.04 -17.53 25.46
N ALA A 217 10.75 -17.55 26.59
CA ALA A 217 12.16 -17.89 26.64
C ALA A 217 12.48 -19.28 26.05
N LYS A 218 11.55 -20.25 26.15
CA LYS A 218 11.71 -21.58 25.53
C LYS A 218 11.58 -21.59 24.01
N HIS A 219 11.03 -20.53 23.42
CA HIS A 219 10.85 -20.37 21.99
C HIS A 219 11.95 -19.54 21.30
N LEU A 220 12.77 -18.82 22.08
CA LEU A 220 13.92 -18.06 21.60
C LEU A 220 15.12 -18.97 21.31
#